data_AF-D9WTF6-F1
#
_entry.id   AF-D9WTF6-F1
#
_cell.length_a   1.000
_cell.length_b   1.000
_cell.length_c   1.000
_cell.angle_alpha   90.00
_cell.angle_beta   90.00
_cell.angle_gamma   90.00
#
_symmetry.space_group_name_H-M   'P 1'
#
loop_
_entity.id
_entity.type
_entity.pdbx_description
1 polymer ?
#
loop_
_entity_poly.entity_id
_entity_poly.type
_entity_poly.pdbx_seq_one_letter_code
_entity_poly.pdbx_strand_id
1 'polypeptide(L)'
;MTGRRVNRQAVRRRGDRSFRKCTQALDSVSGQDGSSGRVAAVTGFRFPLRRESAMNPPLSRRATLQAAGATVFAAGLTGTTAASATAGEAGGAARLVTYPVPAGAPVKTDSFTVKVRTPGGRWRRLGTYLATLNLVDTTTGSGRQQNSTLAYFDFSGGVEVEVTCLKGGVERVRIRPDSYGITPEVRGNTARFRLAEPRNLIVQADDQIFDCLHLLARPLETDRPAADDPDVIRFGPGV
;
A
#
# COMPACT_ATOMS: atom_id res chain seq x y z
N MET A 1 -59.51 -29.36 -32.70
CA MET A 1 -58.24 -29.97 -32.23
C MET A 1 -57.56 -28.95 -31.32
N THR A 2 -57.80 -28.99 -30.00
CA THR A 2 -56.95 -29.65 -28.96
C THR A 2 -55.54 -29.06 -28.93
N GLY A 3 -54.96 -28.55 -27.84
CA GLY A 3 -55.31 -28.51 -26.43
C GLY A 3 -54.35 -27.54 -25.71
N ARG A 4 -54.77 -27.03 -24.55
CA ARG A 4 -54.29 -27.39 -23.20
C ARG A 4 -53.24 -26.43 -22.64
N ARG A 5 -53.72 -25.57 -21.73
CA ARG A 5 -52.96 -25.04 -20.60
C ARG A 5 -52.28 -26.19 -19.86
N VAL A 6 -51.03 -26.01 -19.47
CA VAL A 6 -50.39 -26.84 -18.45
C VAL A 6 -49.71 -25.94 -17.43
N ASN A 7 -50.21 -26.05 -16.21
CA ASN A 7 -49.71 -25.48 -14.98
C ASN A 7 -48.58 -26.39 -14.45
N ARG A 8 -47.46 -25.84 -13.99
CA ARG A 8 -46.46 -26.53 -13.14
C ARG A 8 -45.93 -25.52 -12.13
N GLN A 9 -46.51 -25.54 -10.94
CA GLN A 9 -46.06 -26.30 -9.77
C GLN A 9 -45.03 -25.56 -8.92
N ALA A 10 -45.56 -25.11 -7.77
CA ALA A 10 -44.84 -24.72 -6.58
C ALA A 10 -43.92 -25.85 -6.09
N VAL A 11 -42.68 -25.50 -5.78
CA VAL A 11 -41.81 -26.29 -4.89
C VAL A 11 -41.72 -25.54 -3.57
N ARG A 12 -42.51 -26.00 -2.61
CA ARG A 12 -42.28 -25.72 -1.19
C ARG A 12 -41.06 -26.52 -0.74
N ARG A 13 -40.06 -25.87 -0.14
CA ARG A 13 -39.16 -26.53 0.81
C ARG A 13 -39.30 -25.89 2.18
N ARG A 14 -39.87 -26.66 3.10
CA ARG A 14 -39.58 -26.64 4.55
C ARG A 14 -38.04 -26.73 4.65
N GLY A 15 -37.34 -25.86 5.37
CA GLY A 15 -37.55 -25.50 6.75
C GLY A 15 -36.52 -26.28 7.55
N ASP A 16 -35.44 -25.62 7.97
CA ASP A 16 -34.80 -26.02 9.22
C ASP A 16 -34.26 -24.81 9.99
N ARG A 17 -34.53 -24.87 11.29
CA ARG A 17 -34.34 -23.84 12.30
C ARG A 17 -33.15 -24.26 13.14
N SER A 18 -32.07 -23.48 13.16
CA SER A 18 -31.16 -23.51 14.30
C SER A 18 -30.25 -22.29 14.33
N PHE A 19 -30.76 -21.15 14.78
CA PHE A 19 -29.92 -20.10 15.38
C PHE A 19 -30.71 -19.46 16.51
N ARG A 20 -30.69 -20.14 17.66
CA ARG A 20 -31.09 -19.57 18.94
C ARG A 20 -29.89 -19.60 19.87
N LYS A 21 -29.64 -18.42 20.46
CA LYS A 21 -28.96 -18.14 21.73
C LYS A 21 -27.42 -18.14 21.71
N CYS A 22 -26.87 -16.93 21.70
CA CYS A 22 -25.70 -16.56 22.53
C CYS A 22 -25.65 -15.03 22.66
N THR A 23 -26.55 -14.46 23.47
CA THR A 23 -26.44 -13.07 23.93
C THR A 23 -27.11 -12.93 25.29
N GLN A 24 -26.37 -13.33 26.32
CA GLN A 24 -26.48 -13.00 27.76
C GLN A 24 -25.03 -13.25 28.23
N ALA A 25 -24.33 -12.40 28.97
CA ALA A 25 -24.72 -11.37 29.90
C ALA A 25 -23.51 -10.42 30.08
N LEU A 26 -23.74 -9.13 30.25
CA LEU A 26 -22.86 -8.25 31.02
C LEU A 26 -23.74 -7.12 31.57
N ASP A 27 -24.38 -7.41 32.71
CA ASP A 27 -24.93 -6.40 33.60
C ASP A 27 -24.00 -6.27 34.81
N SER A 28 -23.69 -5.01 35.12
CA SER A 28 -23.54 -4.44 36.47
C SER A 28 -22.40 -4.93 37.39
N VAL A 29 -21.40 -4.06 37.59
CA VAL A 29 -20.87 -3.75 38.93
C VAL A 29 -20.66 -2.23 39.07
N SER A 30 -21.41 -1.69 40.02
CA SER A 30 -21.37 -0.36 40.63
C SER A 30 -20.32 -0.25 41.75
N GLY A 31 -19.91 0.99 42.08
CA GLY A 31 -19.22 1.38 43.33
C GLY A 31 -17.84 2.00 43.04
N GLN A 32 -17.69 3.33 42.95
CA GLN A 32 -17.52 4.29 44.05
C GLN A 32 -16.60 3.80 45.19
N ASP A 33 -15.43 4.42 45.30
CA ASP A 33 -14.97 4.97 46.58
C ASP A 33 -13.86 6.02 46.36
N GLY A 34 -14.04 7.17 47.00
CA GLY A 34 -13.09 8.26 47.07
C GLY A 34 -12.22 8.17 48.31
N SER A 35 -10.96 8.59 48.18
CA SER A 35 -10.02 8.85 49.28
C SER A 35 -8.87 9.67 48.68
N SER A 36 -8.94 11.00 48.75
CA SER A 36 -8.39 11.87 49.81
C SER A 36 -6.90 11.68 50.10
N GLY A 37 -6.12 12.68 49.67
CA GLY A 37 -4.98 13.22 50.41
C GLY A 37 -3.64 12.50 50.24
N ARG A 38 -2.70 13.13 49.51
CA ARG A 38 -1.66 13.95 50.15
C ARG A 38 -0.65 14.47 49.13
N VAL A 39 -0.39 15.76 49.28
CA VAL A 39 0.70 16.52 48.69
C VAL A 39 2.04 16.02 49.24
N ALA A 40 2.99 15.75 48.35
CA ALA A 40 4.41 15.76 48.68
C ALA A 40 5.19 16.22 47.46
N ALA A 41 5.59 17.48 47.49
CA ALA A 41 6.62 18.02 46.61
C ALA A 41 7.95 17.33 46.94
N VAL A 42 8.63 16.81 45.92
CA VAL A 42 10.05 16.49 46.01
C VAL A 42 10.77 17.24 44.90
N THR A 43 11.47 18.25 45.39
CA THR A 43 12.39 19.15 44.73
C THR A 43 13.60 18.39 44.17
N GLY A 44 13.99 18.76 42.94
CA GLY A 44 15.40 18.91 42.56
C GLY A 44 16.21 17.65 42.33
N PHE A 45 16.42 17.29 41.07
CA PHE A 45 17.70 16.70 40.67
C PHE A 45 18.22 17.37 39.40
N ARG A 46 19.22 18.22 39.62
CA ARG A 46 19.93 19.06 38.66
C ARG A 46 21.06 18.22 38.07
N PHE A 47 20.93 17.80 36.82
CA PHE A 47 22.02 17.16 36.06
C PHE A 47 23.00 18.24 35.57
N PRO A 48 24.31 18.15 35.90
CA PRO A 48 25.29 19.03 35.28
C PRO A 48 25.70 18.50 33.90
N LEU A 49 25.58 19.37 32.91
CA LEU A 49 26.30 19.31 31.63
C LEU A 49 27.81 19.28 31.90
N ARG A 50 28.52 18.30 31.35
CA ARG A 50 29.99 18.33 31.23
C ARG A 50 30.34 18.45 29.75
N ARG A 51 30.92 19.59 29.39
CA ARG A 51 31.62 19.87 28.13
C ARG A 51 33.04 19.31 28.16
N GLU A 52 33.57 19.10 26.94
CA GLU A 52 34.98 18.97 26.54
C GLU A 52 35.70 17.67 26.96
N SER A 53 36.60 17.07 26.18
CA SER A 53 37.33 17.57 25.01
C SER A 53 37.88 16.42 24.16
N ALA A 54 38.33 16.76 22.96
CA ALA A 54 38.94 15.90 21.95
C ALA A 54 40.20 15.16 22.44
N MET A 55 40.43 13.95 21.91
CA MET A 55 41.75 13.32 21.84
C MET A 55 41.76 12.29 20.71
N ASN A 56 42.39 12.65 19.59
CA ASN A 56 42.81 11.71 18.55
C ASN A 56 44.26 11.31 18.84
N PRO A 57 44.63 10.03 18.71
CA PRO A 57 45.99 9.68 18.36
C PRO A 57 46.08 9.02 16.97
N PRO A 58 47.16 9.27 16.20
CA PRO A 58 47.33 8.78 14.84
C PRO A 58 48.02 7.41 14.85
N LEU A 59 47.63 6.50 13.97
CA LEU A 59 48.48 5.36 13.61
C LEU A 59 48.46 5.15 12.09
N SER A 60 49.45 5.78 11.47
CA SER A 60 50.06 5.33 10.24
C SER A 60 50.63 3.92 10.44
N ARG A 61 50.27 2.97 9.57
CA ARG A 61 51.20 1.96 9.04
C ARG A 61 50.63 1.33 7.77
N ARG A 62 51.44 1.48 6.72
CA ARG A 62 51.38 0.90 5.39
C ARG A 62 51.14 -0.62 5.42
N ALA A 63 50.29 -1.10 4.52
CA ALA A 63 50.35 -2.47 4.02
C ALA A 63 50.13 -2.45 2.51
N THR A 64 51.23 -2.34 1.76
CA THR A 64 51.31 -2.71 0.35
C THR A 64 51.84 -4.13 0.28
N LEU A 65 51.13 -5.03 -0.40
CA LEU A 65 51.76 -6.18 -1.03
C LEU A 65 50.95 -6.60 -2.25
N GLN A 66 51.65 -6.56 -3.37
CA GLN A 66 51.23 -7.07 -4.65
C GLN A 66 51.30 -8.59 -4.68
N ALA A 67 50.47 -9.19 -5.54
CA ALA A 67 50.76 -10.40 -6.28
C ALA A 67 50.11 -10.20 -7.66
N ALA A 68 50.87 -10.05 -8.76
CA ALA A 68 51.44 -11.14 -9.56
C ALA A 68 50.35 -12.24 -9.77
N GLY A 69 49.66 -12.30 -10.89
CA GLY A 69 50.23 -12.53 -12.22
C GLY A 69 50.00 -14.00 -12.57
N ALA A 70 49.01 -14.29 -13.41
CA ALA A 70 48.87 -15.59 -14.07
C ALA A 70 48.01 -15.42 -15.34
N THR A 71 48.69 -15.18 -16.45
CA THR A 71 48.22 -15.45 -17.80
C THR A 71 48.28 -16.95 -18.04
N VAL A 72 47.18 -17.57 -18.48
CA VAL A 72 47.22 -18.81 -19.26
C VAL A 72 46.29 -18.67 -20.46
N PHE A 73 46.89 -18.86 -21.63
CA PHE A 73 46.32 -18.93 -22.96
C PHE A 73 46.00 -20.40 -23.25
N ALA A 74 44.85 -20.72 -23.84
CA ALA A 74 44.70 -21.63 -25.00
C ALA A 74 43.29 -22.26 -25.13
N ALA A 75 42.75 -22.05 -26.33
CA ALA A 75 42.08 -23.02 -27.20
C ALA A 75 40.79 -23.73 -26.73
N GLY A 76 39.68 -23.29 -27.34
CA GLY A 76 38.91 -24.16 -28.24
C GLY A 76 37.96 -25.16 -27.62
N LEU A 77 36.67 -24.80 -27.57
CA LEU A 77 35.55 -25.70 -27.86
C LEU A 77 34.35 -24.84 -28.25
N THR A 78 33.87 -25.07 -29.47
CA THR A 78 32.67 -24.50 -30.06
C THR A 78 31.45 -24.84 -29.20
N GLY A 79 31.01 -23.88 -28.37
CA GLY A 79 29.74 -23.91 -27.68
C GLY A 79 28.85 -22.83 -28.26
N THR A 80 27.77 -23.22 -28.95
CA THR A 80 26.69 -22.33 -29.35
C THR A 80 25.99 -21.80 -28.10
N THR A 81 26.46 -20.67 -27.56
CA THR A 81 25.69 -19.91 -26.57
C THR A 81 24.60 -19.17 -27.31
N ALA A 82 23.36 -19.61 -27.13
CA ALA A 82 22.19 -18.80 -27.42
C ALA A 82 22.38 -17.46 -26.69
N ALA A 83 22.66 -16.41 -27.44
CA ALA A 83 22.57 -15.06 -26.92
C ALA A 83 21.11 -14.86 -26.54
N SER A 84 20.81 -14.92 -25.24
CA SER A 84 19.57 -14.36 -24.72
C SER A 84 19.57 -12.90 -25.13
N ALA A 85 18.76 -12.59 -26.14
CA ALA A 85 18.43 -11.23 -26.51
C ALA A 85 17.83 -10.59 -25.26
N THR A 86 18.63 -9.85 -24.50
CA THR A 86 18.10 -8.78 -23.68
C THR A 86 17.49 -7.83 -24.69
N ALA A 87 16.19 -7.96 -24.90
CA ALA A 87 15.38 -6.89 -25.44
C ALA A 87 15.68 -5.70 -24.53
N GLY A 88 16.58 -4.83 -24.97
CA GLY A 88 16.67 -3.47 -24.48
C GLY A 88 15.35 -2.85 -24.84
N GLU A 89 14.36 -3.02 -23.96
CA GLU A 89 13.13 -2.28 -23.99
C GLU A 89 13.55 -0.82 -24.12
N ALA A 90 13.11 -0.16 -25.18
CA ALA A 90 13.41 1.22 -25.48
C ALA A 90 12.81 2.09 -24.35
N GLY A 91 13.54 2.15 -23.25
CA GLY A 91 13.11 2.78 -22.01
C GLY A 91 13.43 4.25 -22.09
N GLY A 92 12.43 5.05 -22.47
CA GLY A 92 12.41 6.43 -22.00
C GLY A 92 12.64 6.45 -20.49
N ALA A 93 13.46 7.38 -19.99
CA ALA A 93 13.85 7.43 -18.59
C ALA A 93 12.61 7.35 -17.69
N ALA A 94 12.56 6.35 -16.80
CA ALA A 94 11.42 6.13 -15.93
C ALA A 94 11.22 7.36 -15.03
N ARG A 95 10.02 7.95 -15.07
CA ARG A 95 9.68 9.16 -14.33
C ARG A 95 8.54 8.88 -13.39
N LEU A 96 8.63 9.39 -12.17
CA LEU A 96 7.67 9.17 -11.10
C LEU A 96 7.29 10.49 -10.44
N VAL A 97 6.01 10.83 -10.49
CA VAL A 97 5.43 12.02 -9.87
C VAL A 97 4.49 11.58 -8.75
N THR A 98 4.70 12.14 -7.56
CA THR A 98 3.87 11.89 -6.39
C THR A 98 3.34 13.21 -5.89
N TYR A 99 2.10 13.22 -5.44
CA TYR A 99 1.43 14.43 -5.00
C TYR A 99 1.31 14.44 -3.47
N PRO A 100 1.65 15.57 -2.80
CA PRO A 100 1.37 15.72 -1.39
C PRO A 100 -0.14 15.83 -1.19
N VAL A 101 -0.63 15.32 -0.05
CA VAL A 101 -2.03 15.49 0.32
C VAL A 101 -2.25 16.96 0.73
N PRO A 102 -3.23 17.67 0.13
CA PRO A 102 -3.53 19.04 0.54
C PRO A 102 -4.10 19.06 1.97
N ALA A 103 -3.84 20.15 2.69
CA ALA A 103 -4.37 20.31 4.04
C ALA A 103 -5.91 20.34 4.02
N GLY A 104 -6.54 19.66 4.96
CA GLY A 104 -8.01 19.59 5.06
C GLY A 104 -8.66 18.44 4.28
N ALA A 105 -7.94 17.74 3.40
CA ALA A 105 -8.48 16.55 2.74
C ALA A 105 -8.66 15.38 3.73
N PRO A 106 -9.76 14.62 3.64
CA PRO A 106 -9.95 13.41 4.43
C PRO A 106 -8.88 12.36 4.11
N VAL A 107 -8.07 12.00 5.11
CA VAL A 107 -6.99 11.00 4.98
C VAL A 107 -7.29 9.75 5.77
N LYS A 108 -6.77 8.61 5.29
CA LYS A 108 -6.85 7.33 5.97
C LYS A 108 -5.45 6.73 6.07
N THR A 109 -4.90 6.70 7.28
CA THR A 109 -3.50 6.27 7.56
C THR A 109 -3.44 5.07 8.51
N ASP A 110 -4.60 4.54 8.92
CA ASP A 110 -4.74 3.45 9.90
C ASP A 110 -4.53 2.06 9.29
N SER A 111 -4.79 1.91 7.97
CA SER A 111 -4.90 0.59 7.34
C SER A 111 -3.73 0.26 6.43
N PHE A 112 -3.30 1.21 5.59
CA PHE A 112 -2.23 0.98 4.61
C PHE A 112 -1.22 2.13 4.59
N THR A 113 0.05 1.78 4.43
CA THR A 113 1.12 2.71 4.04
C THR A 113 1.64 2.30 2.68
N VAL A 114 1.65 3.23 1.73
CA VAL A 114 2.08 2.96 0.34
C VAL A 114 3.37 3.72 0.06
N LYS A 115 4.34 3.01 -0.52
CA LYS A 115 5.58 3.59 -1.04
C LYS A 115 5.77 3.17 -2.49
N VAL A 116 6.37 4.05 -3.26
CA VAL A 116 6.69 3.84 -4.67
C VAL A 116 8.12 4.22 -4.95
N ARG A 117 8.75 3.55 -5.91
CA ARG A 117 10.05 3.94 -6.44
C ARG A 117 10.18 3.56 -7.90
N THR A 118 10.99 4.30 -8.63
CA THR A 118 11.56 3.80 -9.87
C THR A 118 12.57 2.68 -9.57
N PRO A 119 12.75 1.69 -10.45
CA PRO A 119 13.77 0.65 -10.28
C PRO A 119 15.15 1.27 -9.99
N GLY A 120 15.78 0.86 -8.89
CA GLY A 120 17.06 1.43 -8.42
C GLY A 120 16.98 2.80 -7.73
N GLY A 121 15.80 3.42 -7.70
CA GLY A 121 15.55 4.71 -7.05
C GLY A 121 15.28 4.62 -5.54
N ARG A 122 15.10 5.79 -4.92
CA ARG A 122 14.71 5.91 -3.51
C ARG A 122 13.20 5.74 -3.33
N TRP A 123 12.80 5.07 -2.25
CA TRP A 123 11.39 4.95 -1.86
C TRP A 123 10.79 6.32 -1.52
N ARG A 124 9.60 6.60 -2.07
CA ARG A 124 8.79 7.79 -1.79
C ARG A 124 7.44 7.35 -1.23
N ARG A 125 7.01 7.93 -0.11
CA ARG A 125 5.70 7.65 0.47
C ARG A 125 4.61 8.37 -0.32
N LEU A 126 3.50 7.68 -0.61
CA LEU A 126 2.32 8.28 -1.21
C LEU A 126 1.37 8.85 -0.16
N GLY A 127 0.59 9.85 -0.58
CA GLY A 127 -0.57 10.30 0.15
C GLY A 127 -1.71 9.28 0.09
N THR A 128 -2.37 9.04 1.23
CA THR A 128 -3.51 8.13 1.33
C THR A 128 -4.76 8.91 1.73
N TYR A 129 -5.77 8.83 0.87
CA TYR A 129 -7.06 9.49 1.02
C TYR A 129 -8.08 8.51 1.59
N LEU A 130 -9.06 9.04 2.31
CA LEU A 130 -10.25 8.31 2.71
C LEU A 130 -11.22 8.24 1.52
N ALA A 131 -11.51 7.04 1.05
CA ALA A 131 -12.54 6.79 0.05
C ALA A 131 -13.73 6.08 0.71
N THR A 132 -14.91 6.69 0.62
CA THR A 132 -16.13 6.16 1.21
C THR A 132 -17.01 5.47 0.17
N LEU A 133 -17.32 4.21 0.43
CA LEU A 133 -18.12 3.33 -0.41
C LEU A 133 -19.48 3.11 0.28
N ASN A 134 -20.56 3.04 -0.49
CA ASN A 134 -21.87 2.75 0.07
C ASN A 134 -22.26 1.31 -0.25
N LEU A 135 -22.44 0.50 0.80
CA LEU A 135 -23.05 -0.81 0.72
C LEU A 135 -24.56 -0.65 0.89
N VAL A 136 -25.30 -0.89 -0.17
CA VAL A 136 -26.77 -0.88 -0.15
C VAL A 136 -27.28 -2.27 0.19
N ASP A 137 -28.09 -2.37 1.23
CA ASP A 137 -28.86 -3.57 1.53
C ASP A 137 -30.12 -3.58 0.67
N THR A 138 -30.18 -4.48 -0.31
CA THR A 138 -31.30 -4.60 -1.25
C THR A 138 -32.59 -5.12 -0.59
N THR A 139 -32.51 -5.67 0.62
CA THR A 139 -33.67 -6.21 1.35
C THR A 139 -34.34 -5.12 2.19
N THR A 140 -33.54 -4.30 2.87
CA THR A 140 -34.05 -3.24 3.77
C THR A 140 -34.08 -1.85 3.15
N GLY A 141 -33.39 -1.65 2.02
CA GLY A 141 -33.20 -0.34 1.41
C GLY A 141 -32.24 0.56 2.19
N SER A 142 -31.58 0.05 3.24
CA SER A 142 -30.65 0.84 4.04
C SER A 142 -29.26 0.91 3.40
N GLY A 143 -28.59 2.05 3.56
CA GLY A 143 -27.22 2.26 3.11
C GLY A 143 -26.25 2.24 4.29
N ARG A 144 -25.19 1.44 4.19
CA ARG A 144 -24.07 1.45 5.14
C ARG A 144 -22.84 2.00 4.45
N GLN A 145 -22.22 2.99 5.06
CA GLN A 145 -20.98 3.54 4.57
C GLN A 145 -19.80 2.68 5.02
N GLN A 146 -18.90 2.42 4.08
CA GLN A 146 -17.70 1.61 4.26
C GLN A 146 -16.48 2.43 3.85
N ASN A 147 -15.42 2.32 4.62
CA ASN A 147 -14.21 3.11 4.41
C ASN A 147 -13.15 2.26 3.70
N SER A 148 -12.58 2.84 2.65
CA SER A 148 -11.46 2.29 1.88
C SER A 148 -10.35 3.34 1.79
N THR A 149 -9.14 2.90 1.45
CA THR A 149 -8.00 3.79 1.27
C THR A 149 -7.76 4.01 -0.21
N LEU A 150 -7.53 5.26 -0.63
CA LEU A 150 -7.19 5.60 -2.01
C LEU A 150 -5.81 6.23 -2.05
N ALA A 151 -4.98 5.81 -3.00
CA ALA A 151 -3.71 6.46 -3.31
C ALA A 151 -3.57 6.60 -4.83
N TYR A 152 -2.95 7.68 -5.28
CA TYR A 152 -2.68 7.89 -6.69
C TYR A 152 -1.29 8.48 -6.90
N PHE A 153 -0.74 8.17 -8.06
CA PHE A 153 0.54 8.70 -8.52
C PHE A 153 0.61 8.56 -10.03
N ASP A 154 1.48 9.36 -10.64
CA ASP A 154 1.63 9.35 -12.08
C ASP A 154 3.06 8.93 -12.44
N PHE A 155 3.21 8.07 -13.44
CA PHE A 155 4.52 7.56 -13.84
C PHE A 155 4.59 7.21 -15.33
N SER A 156 5.82 7.11 -15.82
CA SER A 156 6.15 6.55 -17.13
C SER A 156 7.28 5.54 -16.98
N GLY A 157 7.21 4.45 -17.76
CA GLY A 157 8.11 3.30 -17.64
C GLY A 157 7.75 2.39 -16.46
N GLY A 158 8.71 1.62 -15.96
CA GLY A 158 8.47 0.69 -14.84
C GLY A 158 8.56 1.34 -13.45
N VAL A 159 7.72 0.90 -12.52
CA VAL A 159 7.72 1.32 -11.10
C VAL A 159 7.57 0.13 -10.18
N GLU A 160 8.17 0.19 -9.00
CA GLU A 160 7.96 -0.76 -7.91
C GLU A 160 7.09 -0.12 -6.83
N VAL A 161 6.12 -0.89 -6.34
CA VAL A 161 5.18 -0.49 -5.31
C VAL A 161 5.35 -1.39 -4.11
N GLU A 162 5.44 -0.77 -2.94
CA GLU A 162 5.46 -1.43 -1.64
C GLU A 162 4.24 -0.96 -0.85
N VAL A 163 3.42 -1.92 -0.43
CA VAL A 163 2.22 -1.69 0.37
C VAL A 163 2.38 -2.41 1.70
N THR A 164 2.41 -1.65 2.79
CA THR A 164 2.46 -2.21 4.15
C THR A 164 1.09 -2.09 4.78
N CYS A 165 0.55 -3.21 5.24
CA CYS A 165 -0.72 -3.29 5.95
C CYS A 165 -0.46 -3.10 7.45
N LEU A 166 -1.07 -2.09 8.06
CA LEU A 166 -0.80 -1.69 9.44
C LEU A 166 -1.66 -2.46 10.45
N LYS A 167 -2.84 -2.95 10.04
CA LYS A 167 -3.75 -3.72 10.89
C LYS A 167 -3.20 -5.08 11.34
N GLY A 168 -2.11 -5.54 10.72
CA GLY A 168 -1.47 -6.82 11.03
C GLY A 168 -2.25 -8.02 10.53
N GLY A 169 -1.65 -9.20 10.65
CA GLY A 169 -2.30 -10.48 10.35
C GLY A 169 -2.55 -10.77 8.87
N VAL A 170 -1.80 -10.13 7.97
CA VAL A 170 -1.97 -10.33 6.53
C VAL A 170 -1.31 -11.62 6.10
N GLU A 171 -2.11 -12.61 5.72
CA GLU A 171 -1.65 -13.89 5.18
C GLU A 171 -1.67 -13.89 3.66
N ARG A 172 -2.66 -13.23 3.07
CA ARG A 172 -2.88 -13.22 1.61
C ARG A 172 -3.05 -11.79 1.13
N VAL A 173 -2.39 -11.44 0.03
CA VAL A 173 -2.66 -10.19 -0.68
C VAL A 173 -3.01 -10.52 -2.12
N ARG A 174 -4.16 -10.02 -2.57
CA ARG A 174 -4.65 -10.18 -3.95
C ARG A 174 -4.68 -8.81 -4.63
N ILE A 175 -4.17 -8.75 -5.86
CA ILE A 175 -4.21 -7.55 -6.68
C ILE A 175 -5.28 -7.74 -7.75
N ARG A 176 -6.29 -6.89 -7.71
CA ARG A 176 -7.39 -6.87 -8.67
C ARG A 176 -7.18 -5.76 -9.71
N PRO A 177 -7.61 -5.96 -10.97
CA PRO A 177 -8.19 -7.18 -11.53
C PRO A 177 -7.20 -8.36 -11.64
N ASP A 178 -7.68 -9.57 -11.35
CA ASP A 178 -6.87 -10.81 -11.41
C ASP A 178 -6.36 -11.09 -12.84
N SER A 179 -7.03 -10.55 -13.86
CA SER A 179 -6.66 -10.66 -15.27
C SER A 179 -5.30 -10.07 -15.62
N TYR A 180 -4.75 -9.20 -14.76
CA TYR A 180 -3.43 -8.61 -14.99
C TYR A 180 -2.27 -9.54 -14.63
N GLY A 181 -2.53 -10.66 -13.95
CA GLY A 181 -1.49 -11.64 -13.61
C GLY A 181 -0.37 -11.09 -12.71
N ILE A 182 -0.63 -10.01 -11.96
CA ILE A 182 0.36 -9.40 -11.07
C ILE A 182 0.35 -10.18 -9.75
N THR A 183 1.39 -10.97 -9.51
CA THR A 183 1.58 -11.68 -8.25
C THR A 183 2.39 -10.83 -7.28
N PRO A 184 1.83 -10.39 -6.14
CA PRO A 184 2.61 -9.69 -5.12
C PRO A 184 3.52 -10.65 -4.37
N GLU A 185 4.75 -10.21 -4.10
CA GLU A 185 5.61 -10.83 -3.09
C GLU A 185 5.18 -10.33 -1.71
N VAL A 186 4.65 -11.23 -0.88
CA VAL A 186 4.25 -10.91 0.50
C VAL A 186 5.38 -11.29 1.45
N ARG A 187 5.87 -10.31 2.22
CA ARG A 187 6.90 -10.47 3.26
C ARG A 187 6.33 -9.96 4.58
N GLY A 188 5.76 -10.87 5.36
CA GLY A 188 4.98 -10.52 6.55
C GLY A 188 3.81 -9.60 6.15
N ASN A 189 3.74 -8.40 6.74
CA ASN A 189 2.66 -7.45 6.47
C ASN A 189 2.90 -6.55 5.23
N THR A 190 3.98 -6.77 4.49
CA THR A 190 4.34 -5.92 3.35
C THR A 190 4.22 -6.70 2.04
N ALA A 191 3.38 -6.22 1.14
CA ALA A 191 3.25 -6.72 -0.22
C ALA A 191 4.04 -5.83 -1.18
N ARG A 192 4.81 -6.46 -2.07
CA ARG A 192 5.61 -5.77 -3.07
C ARG A 192 5.33 -6.32 -4.45
N PHE A 193 5.17 -5.42 -5.41
CA PHE A 193 4.95 -5.79 -6.80
C PHE A 193 5.49 -4.71 -7.74
N ARG A 194 5.64 -5.07 -9.01
CA ARG A 194 6.14 -4.18 -10.06
C ARG A 194 5.04 -3.94 -11.08
N LEU A 195 4.97 -2.69 -11.57
CA LEU A 195 4.12 -2.30 -12.68
C LEU A 195 5.00 -1.86 -13.84
N ALA A 196 4.79 -2.45 -15.01
CA ALA A 196 5.51 -2.08 -16.23
C ALA A 196 4.87 -0.89 -16.96
N GLU A 197 3.55 -0.71 -16.78
CA GLU A 197 2.76 0.33 -17.43
C GLU A 197 1.70 0.90 -16.48
N PRO A 198 1.21 2.13 -16.73
CA PRO A 198 0.15 2.75 -15.94
C PRO A 198 -1.16 1.96 -15.99
N ARG A 199 -1.71 1.66 -14.82
CA ARG A 199 -2.97 0.93 -14.66
C ARG A 199 -3.58 1.15 -13.27
N ASN A 200 -4.91 1.06 -13.19
CA ASN A 200 -5.63 1.16 -11.93
C ASN A 200 -5.81 -0.23 -11.32
N LEU A 201 -5.56 -0.32 -10.01
CA LEU A 201 -5.54 -1.57 -9.27
C LEU A 201 -6.28 -1.43 -7.95
N ILE A 202 -6.74 -2.56 -7.42
CA ILE A 202 -7.23 -2.67 -6.06
C ILE A 202 -6.38 -3.71 -5.35
N VAL A 203 -5.71 -3.32 -4.28
CA VAL A 203 -4.96 -4.22 -3.42
C VAL A 203 -5.88 -4.63 -2.28
N GLN A 204 -6.23 -5.91 -2.28
CA GLN A 204 -7.06 -6.54 -1.27
C GLN A 204 -6.16 -7.32 -0.31
N ALA A 205 -6.18 -6.94 0.97
CA ALA A 205 -5.56 -7.73 2.03
C ALA A 205 -6.58 -8.76 2.55
N ASP A 206 -6.17 -10.01 2.55
CA ASP A 206 -6.93 -11.20 2.94
C ASP A 206 -8.30 -11.26 2.22
N ASP A 207 -9.36 -11.50 2.98
CA ASP A 207 -10.74 -11.52 2.48
C ASP A 207 -11.52 -10.24 2.86
N GLN A 208 -10.81 -9.15 3.16
CA GLN A 208 -11.43 -7.85 3.45
C GLN A 208 -11.86 -7.16 2.16
N ILE A 209 -13.15 -7.21 1.83
CA ILE A 209 -13.69 -6.65 0.58
C ILE A 209 -13.94 -5.13 0.63
N PHE A 210 -14.06 -4.55 1.82
CA PHE A 210 -14.39 -3.14 2.00
C PHE A 210 -13.17 -2.28 2.34
N ASP A 211 -12.28 -2.81 3.20
CA ASP A 211 -11.06 -2.13 3.59
C ASP A 211 -9.91 -2.45 2.61
N CYS A 212 -10.11 -2.07 1.35
CA CYS A 212 -9.13 -2.25 0.29
C CYS A 212 -8.33 -0.96 0.04
N LEU A 213 -7.18 -1.12 -0.60
CA LEU A 213 -6.41 -0.01 -1.16
C LEU A 213 -6.71 0.14 -2.65
N HIS A 214 -7.36 1.22 -3.03
CA HIS A 214 -7.50 1.66 -4.42
C HIS A 214 -6.21 2.38 -4.83
N LEU A 215 -5.50 1.83 -5.81
CA LEU A 215 -4.25 2.39 -6.31
C LEU A 215 -4.44 2.84 -7.76
N LEU A 216 -4.46 4.16 -7.97
CA LEU A 216 -4.57 4.75 -9.29
C LEU A 216 -3.17 5.13 -9.79
N ALA A 217 -2.57 4.23 -10.57
CA ALA A 217 -1.25 4.44 -11.16
C ALA A 217 -1.43 4.96 -12.59
N ARG A 218 -1.48 6.28 -12.75
CA ARG A 218 -1.88 6.94 -14.01
C ARG A 218 -0.66 7.27 -14.88
N PRO A 219 -0.85 7.42 -16.22
CA PRO A 219 0.20 7.94 -17.08
C PRO A 219 0.51 9.40 -16.72
N LEU A 220 1.70 9.87 -17.10
CA LEU A 220 2.04 11.28 -17.00
C LEU A 220 1.17 12.10 -17.96
N GLU A 221 0.68 13.24 -17.47
CA GLU A 221 0.02 14.24 -18.30
C GLU A 221 1.05 14.85 -19.27
N THR A 222 0.82 14.66 -20.57
CA THR A 222 1.65 15.21 -21.64
C THR A 222 1.04 16.44 -22.29
N ASP A 223 -0.29 16.53 -22.32
CA ASP A 223 -1.04 17.60 -22.96
C ASP A 223 -1.68 18.51 -21.90
N ARG A 224 -0.84 19.37 -21.31
CA ARG A 224 -1.30 20.35 -20.31
C ARG A 224 -1.46 21.71 -21.00
N PRO A 225 -2.63 22.36 -20.87
CA PRO A 225 -2.80 23.74 -21.32
C PRO A 225 -1.78 24.69 -20.66
N ALA A 226 -1.46 25.79 -21.35
CA ALA A 226 -0.59 26.81 -20.79
C ALA A 226 -1.23 27.41 -19.53
N ALA A 227 -0.41 27.64 -18.49
CA ALA A 227 -0.91 28.05 -17.18
C ALA A 227 -1.45 29.50 -17.16
N ASP A 228 -1.10 30.27 -18.18
CA ASP A 228 -1.40 31.68 -18.42
C ASP A 228 -2.42 31.90 -19.55
N ASP A 229 -3.00 30.82 -20.08
CA ASP A 229 -4.04 30.90 -21.10
C ASP A 229 -5.33 31.54 -20.52
N PRO A 230 -5.84 32.63 -21.11
CA PRO A 230 -7.03 33.33 -20.61
C PRO A 230 -8.31 32.49 -20.69
N ASP A 231 -8.35 31.44 -21.53
CA ASP A 231 -9.50 30.55 -21.70
C ASP A 231 -9.43 29.32 -20.75
N VAL A 232 -8.44 29.28 -19.84
CA VAL A 232 -8.21 28.16 -18.92
C VAL A 232 -8.41 28.57 -17.46
N ILE A 233 -9.39 27.95 -16.80
CA ILE A 233 -9.56 28.06 -15.35
C ILE A 233 -8.64 27.04 -14.66
N ARG A 234 -7.62 27.52 -13.95
CA ARG A 234 -6.64 26.68 -13.24
C ARG A 234 -7.00 26.48 -11.77
N PHE A 235 -7.11 25.22 -11.35
CA PHE A 235 -7.18 24.84 -9.94
C PHE A 235 -5.81 24.38 -9.45
N GLY A 236 -5.22 25.17 -8.54
CA GLY A 236 -3.96 24.82 -7.87
C GLY A 236 -4.15 23.72 -6.82
N PRO A 237 -3.05 23.15 -6.28
CA PRO A 237 -3.14 22.16 -5.21
C PRO A 237 -3.77 22.78 -3.95
N GLY A 238 -4.93 22.27 -3.51
CA GLY A 238 -5.68 22.77 -2.36
C GLY A 238 -7.05 22.08 -2.23
N VAL A 239 -7.80 22.43 -1.19
CA VAL A 239 -9.21 22.04 -0.94
C VAL A 239 -10.03 23.30 -0.73
#